data_AF-G5RPY5-F1
#
_entry.id   AF-G5RPY5-F1
#
_cell.length_a   1.000
_cell.length_b   1.000
_cell.length_c   1.000
_cell.angle_alpha   90.00
_cell.angle_beta   90.00
_cell.angle_gamma   90.00
#
_symmetry.space_group_name_H-M   'P 1'
#
loop_
_entity.id
_entity.type
_entity.pdbx_description
1 polymer ?
#
loop_
_entity_poly.entity_id
_entity_poly.type
_entity_poly.pdbx_seq_one_letter_code
_entity_poly.pdbx_strand_id
1 'polypeptide(L)'
;FCASWYIYGNYRSRDDSKSLLPPDNYSRIVHFVVNMNEMTVMRPFEYGKELGARGYSSCVSAKAIQQNGNIVVHFADCTFDENGRAISCQPGESDIIDPQAGSEAMGLLILQEIAPTEKTVLFEATMTSGYYKNAETNGEGYRYDITSFRVYKMDLYA
;
A
#
# COMPACT_ATOMS: atom_id res chain seq x y z
N PHE A 1 23.25 -7.26 -8.46
CA PHE A 1 22.89 -6.17 -7.53
C PHE A 1 21.58 -6.54 -6.82
N CYS A 2 21.33 -6.01 -5.63
CA CYS A 2 20.07 -6.21 -4.91
C CYS A 2 19.21 -4.95 -5.06
N ALA A 3 17.92 -5.12 -5.32
CA ALA A 3 16.98 -4.02 -5.40
C ALA A 3 15.69 -4.38 -4.68
N SER A 4 15.16 -3.44 -3.92
CA SER A 4 13.99 -3.65 -3.08
C SER A 4 12.88 -2.70 -3.49
N TRP A 5 11.75 -3.23 -3.96
CA TRP A 5 10.67 -2.47 -4.60
C TRP A 5 9.39 -2.50 -3.77
N TYR A 6 8.67 -1.37 -3.72
CA TYR A 6 7.27 -1.38 -3.29
C TYR A 6 6.45 -1.48 -4.56
N ILE A 7 5.55 -2.45 -4.63
CA ILE A 7 4.69 -2.69 -5.78
C ILE A 7 3.27 -2.37 -5.32
N TYR A 8 2.76 -1.25 -5.83
CA TYR A 8 1.36 -0.88 -5.70
C TYR A 8 0.48 -1.97 -6.33
N GLY A 9 -0.67 -2.24 -5.72
CA GLY A 9 -1.66 -3.16 -6.28
C GLY A 9 -2.29 -2.61 -7.56
N ASN A 10 -2.24 -1.29 -7.73
CA ASN A 10 -2.73 -0.60 -8.90
C ASN A 10 -2.06 -1.10 -10.20
N TYR A 11 -2.85 -1.24 -11.28
CA TYR A 11 -2.41 -1.73 -12.60
C TYR A 11 -1.63 -3.04 -12.53
N ARG A 12 -2.10 -3.96 -11.68
CA ARG A 12 -1.47 -5.27 -11.49
C ARG A 12 -1.26 -6.04 -12.79
N SER A 13 -2.13 -5.79 -13.77
CA SER A 13 -2.07 -6.32 -15.12
C SER A 13 -1.86 -5.19 -16.12
N ARG A 14 -1.16 -5.47 -17.22
CA ARG A 14 -1.10 -4.59 -18.40
C ARG A 14 -2.39 -4.64 -19.25
N ASP A 15 -3.24 -5.60 -18.97
CA ASP A 15 -4.51 -5.88 -19.65
C ASP A 15 -5.63 -5.57 -18.66
N ASP A 16 -6.38 -4.50 -18.94
CA ASP A 16 -7.44 -3.96 -18.07
C ASP A 16 -8.54 -4.98 -17.79
N SER A 17 -8.75 -5.95 -18.71
CA SER A 17 -9.73 -7.04 -18.49
C SER A 17 -9.33 -7.98 -17.36
N LYS A 18 -8.08 -7.91 -16.89
CA LYS A 18 -7.53 -8.69 -15.77
C LYS A 18 -7.18 -7.82 -14.57
N SER A 19 -7.54 -6.53 -14.61
CA SER A 19 -7.45 -5.69 -13.43
C SER A 19 -8.40 -6.21 -12.34
N LEU A 20 -8.07 -5.96 -11.09
CA LEU A 20 -8.88 -6.34 -9.95
C LEU A 20 -9.60 -5.12 -9.39
N LEU A 21 -10.78 -5.33 -8.82
CA LEU A 21 -11.42 -4.28 -8.03
C LEU A 21 -10.57 -4.01 -6.77
N PRO A 22 -10.56 -2.77 -6.25
CA PRO A 22 -9.81 -2.46 -5.03
C PRO A 22 -10.05 -3.41 -3.84
N PRO A 23 -11.28 -3.89 -3.56
CA PRO A 23 -11.55 -4.89 -2.52
C PRO A 23 -10.94 -6.28 -2.76
N ASP A 24 -10.59 -6.61 -4.01
CA ASP A 24 -9.95 -7.87 -4.40
C ASP A 24 -8.44 -7.70 -4.61
N ASN A 25 -7.92 -6.47 -4.45
CA ASN A 25 -6.55 -6.11 -4.76
C ASN A 25 -5.68 -6.06 -3.50
N TYR A 26 -4.37 -5.94 -3.69
CA TYR A 26 -3.37 -5.85 -2.62
C TYR A 26 -2.06 -5.24 -3.12
N SER A 27 -1.38 -4.51 -2.25
CA SER A 27 -0.01 -4.06 -2.48
C SER A 27 1.00 -4.98 -1.81
N ARG A 28 2.25 -4.94 -2.26
CA ARG A 28 3.31 -5.79 -1.72
C ARG A 28 4.67 -5.14 -1.81
N ILE A 29 5.54 -5.49 -0.88
CA ILE A 29 6.96 -5.25 -0.98
C ILE A 29 7.66 -6.49 -1.50
N VAL A 30 8.64 -6.29 -2.38
CA VAL A 30 9.38 -7.38 -3.01
C VAL A 30 10.86 -7.04 -3.03
N HIS A 31 11.70 -8.00 -2.61
CA HIS A 31 13.14 -7.91 -2.82
C HIS A 31 13.54 -8.76 -4.02
N PHE A 32 14.35 -8.17 -4.89
CA PHE A 32 14.93 -8.83 -6.05
C PHE A 32 16.43 -8.90 -5.90
N VAL A 33 16.98 -10.06 -6.25
CA VAL A 33 18.41 -10.28 -6.42
C VAL A 33 18.64 -10.50 -7.91
N VAL A 34 19.38 -9.59 -8.54
CA VAL A 34 19.69 -9.65 -9.96
C VAL A 34 21.14 -10.10 -10.13
N ASN A 35 21.33 -11.28 -10.72
CA ASN A 35 22.64 -11.75 -11.14
C ASN A 35 22.92 -11.26 -12.56
N MET A 36 23.83 -10.30 -12.68
CA MET A 36 24.18 -9.70 -13.98
C MET A 36 25.09 -10.60 -14.83
N ASN A 37 25.76 -11.58 -14.24
CA ASN A 37 26.63 -12.50 -14.99
C ASN A 37 25.80 -13.61 -15.64
N GLU A 38 24.82 -14.13 -14.90
CA GLU A 38 23.91 -15.19 -15.37
C GLU A 38 22.65 -14.63 -16.05
N MET A 39 22.43 -13.32 -15.99
CA MET A 39 21.21 -12.65 -16.47
C MET A 39 19.93 -13.22 -15.83
N THR A 40 19.98 -13.54 -14.54
CA THR A 40 18.86 -14.10 -13.78
C THR A 40 18.34 -13.13 -12.72
N VAL A 41 17.03 -13.21 -12.44
CA VAL A 41 16.37 -12.44 -11.39
C VAL A 41 15.70 -13.41 -10.43
N MET A 42 16.05 -13.31 -9.15
CA MET A 42 15.42 -14.07 -8.08
C MET A 42 14.59 -13.13 -7.21
N ARG A 43 13.50 -13.67 -6.65
CA ARG A 43 12.63 -12.98 -5.70
C ARG A 43 12.65 -13.72 -4.37
N PRO A 44 13.67 -13.52 -3.53
CA PRO A 44 13.78 -14.23 -2.25
C PRO A 44 12.73 -13.80 -1.22
N PHE A 45 12.16 -12.61 -1.34
CA PHE A 45 11.24 -12.06 -0.35
C PHE A 45 10.08 -11.32 -0.99
N GLU A 46 8.89 -11.55 -0.44
CA GLU A 46 7.64 -10.85 -0.75
C GLU A 46 6.77 -10.79 0.52
N TYR A 47 6.16 -9.64 0.79
CA TYR A 47 5.25 -9.42 1.92
C TYR A 47 4.15 -8.43 1.53
N GLY A 48 2.94 -8.60 2.07
CA GLY A 48 1.78 -7.70 1.90
C GLY A 48 0.61 -8.33 1.14
N LYS A 49 0.84 -9.44 0.43
CA LYS A 49 -0.23 -10.19 -0.26
C LYS A 49 -1.25 -10.74 0.73
N GLU A 50 -0.77 -11.20 1.88
CA GLU A 50 -1.55 -11.72 2.99
C GLU A 50 -2.45 -10.67 3.65
N LEU A 51 -2.18 -9.37 3.44
CA LEU A 51 -3.03 -8.29 3.95
C LEU A 51 -4.27 -8.07 3.06
N GLY A 52 -4.27 -8.57 1.82
CA GLY A 52 -5.38 -8.35 0.89
C GLY A 52 -5.71 -6.86 0.72
N ALA A 53 -7.00 -6.55 0.63
CA ALA A 53 -7.50 -5.19 0.49
C ALA A 53 -7.16 -4.27 1.67
N ARG A 54 -6.92 -4.83 2.87
CA ARG A 54 -6.50 -4.05 4.03
C ARG A 54 -5.15 -3.37 3.78
N GLY A 55 -4.25 -4.02 3.05
CA GLY A 55 -2.96 -3.46 2.63
C GLY A 55 -2.95 -2.99 1.18
N TYR A 56 -4.11 -2.87 0.52
CA TYR A 56 -4.17 -2.33 -0.82
C TYR A 56 -3.97 -0.82 -0.78
N SER A 57 -2.98 -0.36 -1.54
CA SER A 57 -2.56 1.03 -1.63
C SER A 57 -2.53 1.41 -3.10
N SER A 58 -3.27 2.46 -3.46
CA SER A 58 -3.25 2.98 -4.84
C SER A 58 -1.98 3.75 -5.16
N CYS A 59 -1.34 4.39 -4.16
CA CYS A 59 -0.15 5.23 -4.32
C CYS A 59 0.64 5.52 -3.00
N VAL A 60 1.75 6.28 -3.11
CA VAL A 60 2.54 6.94 -2.01
C VAL A 60 3.07 6.05 -0.86
N SER A 61 3.17 4.75 -1.05
CA SER A 61 3.72 3.83 -0.06
C SER A 61 5.23 3.71 -0.13
N ALA A 62 5.85 3.33 0.99
CA ALA A 62 7.28 3.10 1.03
C ALA A 62 7.66 1.99 2.00
N LYS A 63 8.94 1.61 1.90
CA LYS A 63 9.59 0.78 2.89
C LYS A 63 11.02 1.25 3.13
N ALA A 64 11.56 0.84 4.27
CA ALA A 64 12.94 1.05 4.65
C ALA A 64 13.46 -0.20 5.37
N ILE A 65 14.61 -0.70 4.91
CA ILE A 65 15.36 -1.72 5.65
C ILE A 65 16.12 -1.02 6.76
N GLN A 66 15.89 -1.43 8.01
CA GLN A 66 16.52 -0.87 9.20
C GLN A 66 17.92 -1.44 9.39
N GLN A 67 18.75 -0.78 10.20
CA GLN A 67 20.12 -1.24 10.49
C GLN A 67 20.17 -2.63 11.13
N ASN A 68 19.15 -2.99 11.91
CA ASN A 68 19.02 -4.32 12.53
C ASN A 68 18.50 -5.41 11.56
N GLY A 69 18.27 -5.07 10.28
CA GLY A 69 17.77 -5.99 9.26
C GLY A 69 16.25 -6.11 9.18
N ASN A 70 15.49 -5.54 10.13
CA ASN A 70 14.03 -5.48 10.04
C ASN A 70 13.60 -4.60 8.87
N ILE A 71 12.39 -4.82 8.37
CA ILE A 71 11.80 -3.98 7.33
C ILE A 71 10.67 -3.18 7.96
N VAL A 72 10.75 -1.85 7.86
CA VAL A 72 9.61 -0.98 8.12
C VAL A 72 8.93 -0.72 6.80
N VAL A 73 7.63 -1.00 6.71
CA VAL A 73 6.80 -0.75 5.54
C VAL A 73 5.60 0.06 5.96
N HIS A 74 5.21 1.03 5.14
CA HIS A 74 3.91 1.66 5.27
C HIS A 74 3.11 1.50 3.98
N PHE A 75 1.86 1.07 4.14
CA PHE A 75 0.85 1.01 3.11
C PHE A 75 0.02 2.30 3.25
N ALA A 76 0.39 3.33 2.50
CA ALA A 76 -0.32 4.62 2.43
C ALA A 76 -1.38 4.59 1.32
N ASP A 77 -2.24 5.60 1.17
CA ASP A 77 -3.28 5.61 0.12
C ASP A 77 -4.18 4.37 0.13
N CYS A 78 -4.35 3.77 1.31
CA CYS A 78 -5.40 2.80 1.55
C CYS A 78 -6.66 3.59 1.88
N THR A 79 -7.55 3.73 0.90
CA THR A 79 -8.81 4.46 1.08
C THR A 79 -9.93 3.46 1.26
N PHE A 80 -10.81 3.71 2.23
CA PHE A 80 -11.97 2.86 2.51
C PHE A 80 -13.25 3.68 2.49
N ASP A 81 -14.31 3.12 1.94
CA ASP A 81 -15.64 3.74 2.00
C ASP A 81 -16.30 3.59 3.38
N GLU A 82 -17.47 4.20 3.55
CA GLU A 82 -18.27 4.14 4.78
C GLU A 82 -18.71 2.72 5.17
N ASN A 83 -18.63 1.77 4.24
CA ASN A 83 -18.94 0.35 4.45
C ASN A 83 -17.67 -0.50 4.74
N GLY A 84 -16.50 0.14 4.81
CA GLY A 84 -15.22 -0.53 5.04
C GLY A 84 -14.67 -1.25 3.81
N ARG A 85 -15.17 -0.96 2.61
CA ARG A 85 -14.64 -1.52 1.36
C ARG A 85 -13.46 -0.68 0.89
N ALA A 86 -12.38 -1.33 0.48
CA ALA A 86 -11.27 -0.63 -0.14
C ALA A 86 -11.72 0.04 -1.44
N ILE A 87 -11.27 1.26 -1.68
CA ILE A 87 -11.51 2.03 -2.89
C ILE A 87 -10.21 2.71 -3.32
N SER A 88 -10.11 3.08 -4.60
CA SER A 88 -8.95 3.82 -5.10
C SER A 88 -9.04 5.30 -4.78
N CYS A 89 -7.87 5.95 -4.63
CA CYS A 89 -7.78 7.41 -4.50
C CYS A 89 -8.39 8.13 -5.71
N GLN A 90 -8.21 7.58 -6.92
CA GLN A 90 -8.79 8.13 -8.14
C GLN A 90 -9.30 7.00 -9.04
N PRO A 91 -10.56 6.57 -8.87
CA PRO A 91 -11.15 5.54 -9.73
C PRO A 91 -11.10 5.94 -11.21
N GLY A 92 -10.75 5.00 -12.09
CA GLY A 92 -10.61 5.22 -13.54
C GLY A 92 -9.22 5.67 -13.98
N GLU A 93 -8.42 6.28 -13.09
CA GLU A 93 -6.99 6.59 -13.34
C GLU A 93 -6.04 5.75 -12.51
N SER A 94 -6.48 5.31 -11.34
CA SER A 94 -5.78 4.31 -10.54
C SER A 94 -6.30 2.93 -10.93
N ASP A 95 -7.35 2.43 -10.29
CA ASP A 95 -7.95 1.14 -10.66
C ASP A 95 -9.35 1.30 -11.25
N ILE A 96 -9.93 0.17 -11.64
CA ILE A 96 -11.31 0.06 -12.12
C ILE A 96 -12.27 0.68 -11.08
N ILE A 97 -13.31 1.35 -11.59
CA ILE A 97 -14.37 1.91 -10.77
C ILE A 97 -15.18 0.75 -10.17
N ASP A 98 -15.16 0.61 -8.83
CA ASP A 98 -16.04 -0.33 -8.15
C ASP A 98 -17.49 0.20 -8.19
N PRO A 99 -18.43 -0.49 -8.85
CA PRO A 99 -19.83 -0.06 -8.90
C PRO A 99 -20.54 -0.11 -7.53
N GLN A 100 -19.93 -0.76 -6.54
CA GLN A 100 -20.43 -0.86 -5.16
C GLN A 100 -19.68 0.08 -4.20
N ALA A 101 -18.80 0.95 -4.70
CA ALA A 101 -18.13 1.93 -3.86
C ALA A 101 -19.14 2.86 -3.19
N GLY A 102 -18.95 3.09 -1.89
CA GLY A 102 -19.69 4.10 -1.15
C GLY A 102 -19.45 5.53 -1.63
N SER A 103 -20.19 6.43 -1.01
CA SER A 103 -20.21 7.86 -1.35
C SER A 103 -19.13 8.66 -0.61
N GLU A 104 -18.63 8.13 0.49
CA GLU A 104 -17.63 8.76 1.34
C GLU A 104 -16.35 7.94 1.36
N ALA A 105 -15.28 8.54 1.89
CA ALA A 105 -14.02 7.85 2.04
C ALA A 105 -13.24 8.30 3.28
N MET A 106 -12.58 7.35 3.91
CA MET A 106 -11.61 7.56 4.98
C MET A 106 -10.26 7.05 4.53
N GLY A 107 -9.23 7.85 4.81
CA GLY A 107 -7.85 7.46 4.60
C GLY A 107 -7.38 6.57 5.72
N LEU A 108 -6.63 5.53 5.37
CA LEU A 108 -5.99 4.61 6.30
C LEU A 108 -4.55 4.39 5.87
N LEU A 109 -3.65 4.31 6.84
CA LEU A 109 -2.28 3.89 6.65
C LEU A 109 -1.93 2.83 7.67
N ILE A 110 -1.34 1.74 7.18
CA ILE A 110 -0.78 0.68 8.00
C ILE A 110 0.73 0.84 7.99
N LEU A 111 1.32 1.09 9.16
CA LEU A 111 2.76 1.04 9.38
C LEU A 111 3.09 -0.27 10.08
N GLN A 112 3.96 -1.09 9.48
CA GLN A 112 4.42 -2.33 10.06
C GLN A 112 5.94 -2.39 10.10
N GLU A 113 6.47 -2.92 11.19
CA GLU A 113 7.84 -3.43 11.24
C GLU A 113 7.79 -4.95 11.21
N ILE A 114 8.55 -5.56 10.30
CA ILE A 114 8.56 -6.99 10.07
C ILE A 114 9.97 -7.57 10.21
N ALA A 115 10.05 -8.74 10.85
CA ALA A 115 11.21 -9.61 10.78
C ALA A 115 11.18 -10.34 9.42
N PRO A 116 12.14 -10.14 8.52
CA PRO A 116 12.03 -10.59 7.12
C PRO A 116 12.13 -12.11 6.94
N THR A 117 12.82 -12.82 7.84
CA THR A 117 13.03 -14.28 7.73
C THR A 117 11.72 -15.04 7.98
N GLU A 118 11.01 -14.71 9.05
CA GLU A 118 9.76 -15.35 9.46
C GLU A 118 8.52 -14.60 8.95
N LYS A 119 8.69 -13.42 8.35
CA LYS A 119 7.62 -12.46 8.00
C LYS A 119 6.72 -12.10 9.20
N THR A 120 7.29 -12.13 10.40
CA THR A 120 6.56 -11.82 11.62
C THR A 120 6.42 -10.31 11.78
N VAL A 121 5.20 -9.85 12.02
CA VAL A 121 4.93 -8.44 12.38
C VAL A 121 5.37 -8.21 13.82
N LEU A 122 6.38 -7.38 14.00
CA LEU A 122 6.95 -7.02 15.31
C LEU A 122 6.22 -5.82 15.92
N PHE A 123 5.75 -4.92 15.06
CA PHE A 123 5.00 -3.72 15.43
C PHE A 123 4.02 -3.37 14.33
N GLU A 124 2.84 -2.90 14.71
CA GLU A 124 1.85 -2.34 13.79
C GLU A 124 1.23 -1.08 14.39
N ALA A 125 1.12 -0.03 13.59
CA ALA A 125 0.30 1.13 13.88
C ALA A 125 -0.64 1.40 12.71
N THR A 126 -1.85 1.83 13.04
CA THR A 126 -2.84 2.30 12.05
C THR A 126 -3.08 3.78 12.27
N MET A 127 -3.00 4.56 11.19
CA MET A 127 -3.32 5.98 11.17
C MET A 127 -4.52 6.19 10.25
N THR A 128 -5.46 7.03 10.65
CA THR A 128 -6.63 7.35 9.82
C THR A 128 -6.72 8.86 9.61
N SER A 129 -7.46 9.28 8.58
CA SER A 129 -7.79 10.69 8.37
C SER A 129 -8.73 11.27 9.44
N GLY A 130 -9.19 10.44 10.37
CA GLY A 130 -10.02 10.80 11.52
C GLY A 130 -11.53 10.82 11.25
N TYR A 131 -11.96 11.06 10.01
CA TYR A 131 -13.37 11.06 9.61
C TYR A 131 -13.53 10.76 8.11
N TYR A 132 -14.75 10.37 7.74
CA TYR A 132 -15.18 10.17 6.35
C TYR A 132 -15.37 11.51 5.64
N LYS A 133 -14.89 11.60 4.40
CA LYS A 133 -14.98 12.79 3.54
C LYS A 133 -15.72 12.45 2.25
N ASN A 134 -16.28 13.45 1.59
CA ASN A 134 -16.93 13.29 0.30
C ASN A 134 -16.67 14.50 -0.61
N ALA A 135 -16.94 14.34 -1.91
CA ALA A 135 -16.65 15.37 -2.90
C ALA A 135 -17.53 16.63 -2.73
N GLU A 136 -18.76 16.48 -2.25
CA GLU A 136 -19.69 17.59 -2.03
C GLU A 136 -19.16 18.57 -0.97
N THR A 137 -18.58 18.04 0.11
CA THR A 137 -18.11 18.85 1.25
C THR A 137 -16.63 19.24 1.13
N ASN A 138 -15.81 18.38 0.52
CA ASN A 138 -14.35 18.51 0.53
C ASN A 138 -13.74 18.83 -0.85
N GLY A 139 -14.55 18.85 -1.91
CA GLY A 139 -14.10 19.09 -3.27
C GLY A 139 -13.57 17.84 -3.97
N GLU A 140 -13.30 18.00 -5.26
CA GLU A 140 -12.65 16.96 -6.07
C GLU A 140 -11.23 16.69 -5.54
N GLY A 141 -10.81 15.42 -5.53
CA GLY A 141 -9.48 15.03 -5.06
C GLY A 141 -9.36 14.82 -3.54
N TYR A 142 -10.45 14.97 -2.77
CA TYR A 142 -10.45 14.79 -1.30
C TYR A 142 -9.82 13.47 -0.82
N ARG A 143 -9.84 12.43 -1.66
CA ARG A 143 -9.24 11.12 -1.38
C ARG A 143 -7.71 11.18 -1.30
N TYR A 144 -7.06 12.02 -2.10
CA TYR A 144 -5.61 12.22 -1.99
C TYR A 144 -5.24 12.97 -0.71
N ASP A 145 -6.02 13.99 -0.35
CA ASP A 145 -5.77 14.80 0.85
C ASP A 145 -5.82 13.99 2.14
N ILE A 146 -6.66 12.96 2.19
CA ILE A 146 -6.82 12.12 3.38
C ILE A 146 -5.78 11.02 3.51
N THR A 147 -4.99 10.77 2.47
CA THR A 147 -4.10 9.61 2.43
C THR A 147 -2.64 9.91 2.09
N SER A 148 -2.35 11.11 1.58
CA SER A 148 -1.01 11.53 1.15
C SER A 148 -0.10 11.88 2.34
N PHE A 149 0.29 10.89 3.13
CA PHE A 149 1.25 11.08 4.21
C PHE A 149 2.32 9.99 4.21
N ARG A 150 3.56 10.42 4.45
CA ARG A 150 4.73 9.55 4.49
C ARG A 150 5.24 9.44 5.91
N VAL A 151 5.44 8.22 6.38
CA VAL A 151 5.88 7.95 7.76
C VAL A 151 7.29 7.40 7.75
N TYR A 152 8.12 7.89 8.66
CA TYR A 152 9.47 7.41 8.89
C TYR A 152 9.59 6.94 10.33
N LYS A 153 10.19 5.77 10.54
CA LYS A 153 10.68 5.37 11.86
C LYS A 153 12.00 6.10 12.09
N MET A 154 12.03 6.97 13.08
CA MET A 154 13.22 7.69 13.53
C MET A 154 13.74 7.04 14.81
N ASP A 155 15.04 7.19 15.08
CA ASP A 155 15.58 6.87 16.39
C ASP A 155 14.91 7.75 17.45
N LEU A 156 14.80 7.24 18.69
CA LEU A 156 14.39 8.06 19.82
C LEU A 156 15.32 9.27 19.92
N TYR A 157 14.75 10.47 20.05
CA TYR A 157 15.54 11.67 20.34
C TYR A 157 16.41 11.39 21.57
N ALA A 158 17.72 11.44 21.38
CA ALA A 158 18.72 11.30 22.45
C ALA A 158 18.79 12.57 23.29
#